data_AF-A0A3D0RUU9-F1
#
_entry.id   AF-A0A3D0RUU9-F1
#
_cell.length_a   1.000
_cell.length_b   1.000
_cell.length_c   1.000
_cell.angle_alpha   90.00
_cell.angle_beta   90.00
_cell.angle_gamma   90.00
#
_symmetry.space_group_name_H-M   'P 1'
#
loop_
_entity.id
_entity.type
_entity.pdbx_description
1 polymer ?
#
loop_
_entity_poly.entity_id
_entity_poly.type
_entity_poly.pdbx_seq_one_letter_code
_entity_poly.pdbx_strand_id
1 'polypeptide(L)'
;MNQNSKIDLIALTHPLVLLSIFILLVNDHVLKVYIPSALTGKNSDFAGLFFFPILLSAILNLVFQSFQSRKIALASFIFTAIWFSLIKTIPFFKNLTENIFNIQIVLDPSDLMALIMLPLAFLLYTS
;
A
#
# COMPACT_ATOMS: atom_id res chain seq x y z
N MET A 1 7.52 -7.60 22.69
CA MET A 1 7.59 -6.89 21.40
C MET A 1 8.97 -7.18 20.80
N ASN A 2 9.04 -8.02 19.75
CA ASN A 2 10.31 -8.40 19.13
C ASN A 2 11.02 -7.16 18.57
N GLN A 3 12.36 -7.13 18.59
CA GLN A 3 13.15 -5.99 18.07
C GLN A 3 12.72 -5.60 16.64
N ASN A 4 12.35 -6.57 15.83
CA ASN A 4 11.92 -6.34 14.46
C ASN A 4 10.59 -5.58 14.36
N SER A 5 9.61 -5.87 15.23
CA SER A 5 8.37 -5.09 15.27
C SER A 5 8.61 -3.62 15.59
N LYS A 6 9.64 -3.30 16.39
CA LYS A 6 9.98 -1.89 16.65
C LYS A 6 10.45 -1.19 15.37
N ILE A 7 11.20 -1.86 14.50
CA ILE A 7 11.67 -1.29 13.23
C ILE A 7 10.48 -0.99 12.30
N ASP A 8 9.54 -1.94 12.17
CA ASP A 8 8.32 -1.71 11.38
C ASP A 8 7.50 -0.52 11.91
N LEU A 9 7.34 -0.40 13.24
CA LEU A 9 6.63 0.72 13.85
C LEU A 9 7.36 2.07 13.67
N ILE A 10 8.69 2.08 13.69
CA ILE A 10 9.49 3.27 13.39
C ILE A 10 9.28 3.68 11.93
N ALA A 11 9.29 2.72 10.99
CA ALA A 11 9.02 2.99 9.58
C ALA A 11 7.59 3.54 9.36
N LEU A 12 6.59 3.00 10.07
CA LEU A 12 5.20 3.49 10.01
C LEU A 12 5.03 4.90 10.57
N THR A 13 5.83 5.26 11.58
CA THR A 13 5.81 6.60 12.18
C THR A 13 6.68 7.60 11.42
N HIS A 14 7.32 7.18 10.33
CA HIS A 14 8.11 8.06 9.49
C HIS A 14 7.22 9.15 8.87
N PRO A 15 7.65 10.43 8.90
CA PRO A 15 6.81 11.56 8.46
C PRO A 15 6.30 11.42 7.03
N LEU A 16 7.07 10.81 6.13
CA LEU A 16 6.64 10.54 4.75
C LEU A 16 5.51 9.50 4.65
N VAL A 17 5.50 8.48 5.52
CA VAL A 17 4.43 7.48 5.56
C VAL A 17 3.17 8.09 6.19
N LEU A 18 3.33 8.90 7.24
CA LEU A 18 2.20 9.65 7.81
C LEU A 18 1.63 10.66 6.79
N LEU A 19 2.50 11.32 6.02
CA LEU A 19 2.08 12.22 4.94
C LEU A 19 1.33 11.46 3.85
N SER A 20 1.77 10.27 3.43
CA SER A 20 1.06 9.49 2.42
C SER A 20 -0.31 9.03 2.92
N ILE A 21 -0.42 8.60 4.18
CA ILE A 21 -1.70 8.28 4.82
C ILE A 21 -2.61 9.50 4.88
N PHE A 22 -2.06 10.66 5.27
CA PHE A 22 -2.82 11.91 5.31
C PHE A 22 -3.32 12.32 3.93
N ILE A 23 -2.46 12.28 2.91
CA ILE A 23 -2.83 12.56 1.52
C ILE A 23 -3.93 11.60 1.08
N LEU A 24 -3.82 10.31 1.38
CA LEU A 24 -4.83 9.33 1.01
C LEU A 24 -6.18 9.61 1.68
N LEU A 25 -6.19 9.89 2.99
CA LEU A 25 -7.43 10.21 3.72
C LEU A 25 -8.09 11.48 3.18
N VAL A 26 -7.31 12.55 3.02
CA VAL A 26 -7.83 13.81 2.47
C VAL A 26 -8.32 13.61 1.03
N ASN A 27 -7.58 12.85 0.23
CA ASN A 27 -7.95 12.60 -1.15
C ASN A 27 -9.24 11.79 -1.26
N ASP A 28 -9.38 10.73 -0.48
CA ASP A 28 -10.52 9.82 -0.61
C ASP A 28 -11.78 10.36 0.07
N HIS A 29 -11.66 11.09 1.17
CA HIS A 29 -12.81 11.64 1.89
C HIS A 29 -13.23 13.04 1.44
N VAL A 30 -12.30 13.83 0.91
CA VAL A 30 -12.57 15.23 0.50
C VAL A 30 -12.49 15.34 -1.02
N LEU A 31 -11.32 15.12 -1.61
CA LEU A 31 -11.11 15.44 -3.02
C LEU A 31 -11.99 14.60 -3.96
N LYS A 32 -12.16 13.30 -3.71
CA LYS A 32 -13.05 12.45 -4.52
C LYS A 32 -14.52 12.86 -4.40
N VAL A 33 -14.94 13.44 -3.27
CA VAL A 33 -16.32 13.91 -3.04
C VAL A 33 -16.59 15.20 -3.81
N TYR A 34 -15.64 16.14 -3.81
CA TYR A 34 -15.84 17.45 -4.44
C TYR A 34 -15.38 17.51 -5.91
N ILE A 35 -14.33 16.77 -6.28
CA ILE A 35 -13.69 16.81 -7.59
C ILE A 35 -13.30 15.37 -8.02
N PRO A 36 -14.29 14.52 -8.37
CA PRO A 36 -14.01 13.18 -8.87
C PRO A 36 -13.24 13.27 -10.19
N SER A 37 -11.98 12.82 -10.18
CA SER A 37 -11.13 12.85 -11.37
C SER A 37 -10.16 11.66 -11.41
N ALA A 38 -9.70 11.29 -12.61
CA ALA A 38 -8.68 10.25 -12.78
C ALA A 38 -7.39 10.56 -12.00
N LEU A 39 -7.08 11.84 -11.81
CA LEU A 39 -5.91 12.27 -11.04
C LEU A 39 -6.04 11.96 -9.54
N THR A 40 -7.23 12.14 -8.97
CA THR A 40 -7.51 11.74 -7.57
C THR A 40 -7.45 10.22 -7.37
N GLY A 41 -7.83 9.44 -8.38
CA GLY A 41 -7.64 7.98 -8.37
C GLY A 41 -6.17 7.60 -8.26
N LYS A 42 -5.33 8.17 -9.13
CA LYS A 42 -3.89 7.90 -9.18
C LYS A 42 -3.16 8.28 -7.90
N ASN A 43 -3.48 9.45 -7.33
CA ASN A 43 -2.87 9.88 -6.07
C ASN A 43 -3.14 8.90 -4.93
N SER A 44 -4.35 8.33 -4.87
CA SER A 44 -4.69 7.28 -3.91
C SER A 44 -3.84 6.02 -4.14
N ASP A 45 -3.64 5.61 -5.39
CA ASP A 45 -2.82 4.43 -5.71
C ASP A 45 -1.34 4.66 -5.34
N PHE A 46 -0.79 5.85 -5.63
CA PHE A 46 0.58 6.22 -5.24
C PHE A 46 0.76 6.22 -3.72
N ALA A 47 -0.15 6.87 -2.99
CA ALA A 47 -0.10 6.90 -1.54
C ALA A 47 -0.27 5.50 -0.94
N GLY A 48 -1.22 4.74 -1.49
CA GLY A 48 -1.53 3.35 -1.14
C GLY A 48 -0.32 2.44 -1.24
N LEU A 49 0.31 2.39 -2.42
CA LEU A 49 1.48 1.55 -2.65
C LEU A 49 2.72 1.97 -1.86
N PHE A 50 2.79 3.23 -1.41
CA PHE A 50 3.86 3.67 -0.53
C PHE A 50 3.67 3.16 0.92
N PHE A 51 2.46 3.23 1.47
CA PHE A 51 2.22 2.89 2.88
C PHE A 51 1.90 1.39 3.09
N PHE A 52 1.10 0.79 2.20
CA PHE A 52 0.50 -0.53 2.38
C PHE A 52 1.52 -1.68 2.58
N PRO A 53 2.63 -1.79 1.83
CA PRO A 53 3.61 -2.87 2.06
C PRO A 53 4.29 -2.79 3.43
N ILE A 54 4.53 -1.58 3.96
CA ILE A 54 5.13 -1.35 5.27
C ILE A 54 4.14 -1.73 6.38
N LEU A 55 2.86 -1.38 6.19
CA LEU A 55 1.80 -1.79 7.11
C LEU A 55 1.63 -3.31 7.11
N LEU A 56 1.66 -3.94 5.93
CA LEU A 56 1.54 -5.39 5.79
C LEU A 56 2.72 -6.10 6.46
N SER A 57 3.95 -5.60 6.30
CA SER A 57 5.12 -6.18 6.97
C SER A 57 5.00 -6.09 8.49
N ALA A 58 4.54 -4.94 9.01
CA ALA A 58 4.30 -4.72 10.44
C ALA A 58 3.28 -5.70 11.01
N ILE A 59 2.13 -5.88 10.33
CA ILE A 59 1.09 -6.83 10.75
C ILE A 59 1.63 -8.25 10.73
N LEU A 60 2.31 -8.67 9.66
CA LEU A 60 2.84 -10.03 9.55
C LEU A 60 3.92 -10.30 10.60
N ASN A 61 4.83 -9.36 10.86
CA ASN A 61 5.82 -9.50 11.93
C ASN A 61 5.17 -9.58 13.32
N LEU A 62 4.06 -8.86 13.54
CA LEU A 62 3.31 -8.89 14.79
C LEU A 62 2.55 -10.22 14.99
N VAL A 63 1.91 -10.73 13.94
CA VAL A 63 1.12 -11.98 13.97
C VAL A 63 2.02 -13.20 14.06
N PHE A 64 3.06 -13.28 13.23
CA PHE A 64 3.92 -14.46 13.14
C PHE A 64 5.12 -14.42 14.10
N GLN A 65 5.32 -13.32 14.83
CA GLN A 65 6.44 -13.10 15.77
C GLN A 65 7.81 -13.55 15.21
N SER A 66 7.99 -13.41 13.90
CA SER A 66 9.08 -14.05 13.18
C SER A 66 10.40 -13.29 13.32
N PHE A 67 11.50 -14.03 13.41
CA PHE A 67 12.85 -13.49 13.42
C PHE A 67 13.35 -13.07 12.02
N GLN A 68 12.61 -13.39 10.94
CA GLN A 68 13.03 -13.18 9.54
C GLN A 68 12.40 -11.93 8.90
N SER A 69 12.49 -10.79 9.56
CA SER A 69 11.69 -9.62 9.21
C SER A 69 12.03 -8.98 7.86
N ARG A 70 13.26 -9.14 7.37
CA ARG A 70 13.61 -8.68 6.00
C ARG A 70 12.94 -9.53 4.91
N LYS A 71 12.76 -10.83 5.14
CA LYS A 71 12.04 -11.70 4.20
C LYS A 71 10.53 -11.42 4.24
N ILE A 72 9.98 -11.15 5.42
CA ILE A 72 8.57 -10.77 5.57
C ILE A 72 8.30 -9.42 4.91
N ALA A 73 9.20 -8.44 5.10
CA ALA A 73 9.14 -7.18 4.38
C ALA A 73 9.15 -7.44 2.86
N LEU A 74 10.18 -8.09 2.32
CA LEU A 74 10.25 -8.41 0.89
C LEU A 74 9.01 -9.14 0.37
N ALA A 75 8.51 -10.14 1.10
CA ALA A 75 7.30 -10.86 0.75
C ALA A 75 6.07 -9.92 0.72
N SER A 76 5.98 -8.96 1.65
CA SER A 76 4.93 -7.94 1.68
C SER A 76 5.01 -7.02 0.46
N PHE A 77 6.20 -6.54 0.11
CA PHE A 77 6.41 -5.70 -1.07
C PHE A 77 6.10 -6.45 -2.38
N ILE A 78 6.51 -7.71 -2.50
CA ILE A 78 6.22 -8.53 -3.68
C ILE A 78 4.72 -8.84 -3.75
N PHE A 79 4.11 -9.22 -2.63
CA PHE A 79 2.68 -9.52 -2.57
C PHE A 79 1.85 -8.30 -2.96
N THR A 80 2.18 -7.13 -2.44
CA THR A 80 1.49 -5.87 -2.79
C THR A 80 1.64 -5.51 -4.25
N ALA A 81 2.83 -5.68 -4.85
CA ALA A 81 3.05 -5.49 -6.28
C ALA A 81 2.16 -6.40 -7.13
N ILE A 82 2.18 -7.70 -6.82
CA ILE A 82 1.43 -8.72 -7.56
C ILE A 82 -0.06 -8.43 -7.41
N TRP A 83 -0.55 -8.31 -6.17
CA TRP A 83 -1.96 -8.05 -5.89
C TRP A 83 -2.47 -6.80 -6.60
N PHE A 84 -1.73 -5.68 -6.51
CA PHE A 84 -2.11 -4.42 -7.16
C PHE A 84 -2.13 -4.56 -8.68
N SER A 85 -1.13 -5.24 -9.26
CA SER A 85 -1.11 -5.46 -10.71
C SER A 85 -2.30 -6.30 -11.18
N LEU A 86 -2.67 -7.34 -10.42
CA LEU A 86 -3.79 -8.21 -10.74
C LEU A 86 -5.13 -7.48 -10.70
N ILE A 87 -5.40 -6.68 -9.66
CA ILE A 87 -6.68 -5.96 -9.54
C ILE A 87 -6.85 -4.84 -10.58
N LYS A 88 -5.74 -4.28 -11.10
CA LYS A 88 -5.76 -3.24 -12.13
C LYS A 88 -5.80 -3.78 -13.56
N THR A 89 -5.44 -5.05 -13.77
CA THR A 89 -5.35 -5.66 -15.12
C THR A 89 -6.41 -6.72 -15.39
N ILE A 90 -6.79 -7.50 -14.36
CA ILE A 90 -7.64 -8.69 -14.54
C ILE A 90 -9.00 -8.45 -13.86
N PRO A 91 -10.11 -8.44 -14.63
CA PRO A 91 -11.47 -8.24 -14.09
C PRO A 91 -11.88 -9.25 -13.02
N PHE A 92 -11.38 -10.48 -13.11
CA PHE A 92 -11.64 -11.52 -12.10
C PHE A 92 -11.13 -11.11 -10.71
N PHE A 93 -9.87 -10.66 -10.61
CA PHE A 93 -9.29 -10.24 -9.35
C PHE A 93 -9.92 -8.95 -8.84
N LYS A 94 -10.22 -8.01 -9.74
CA LYS A 94 -11.01 -6.81 -9.41
C LYS A 94 -12.33 -7.17 -8.74
N ASN A 95 -13.19 -7.98 -9.38
CA ASN A 95 -14.50 -8.30 -8.82
C ASN A 95 -14.39 -9.06 -7.49
N LEU A 96 -13.38 -9.93 -7.36
CA LEU A 96 -13.11 -10.66 -6.12
C LEU A 96 -12.77 -9.68 -4.98
N THR A 97 -11.95 -8.66 -5.23
CA THR A 97 -11.57 -7.69 -4.21
C THR A 97 -12.66 -6.70 -3.89
N GLU A 98 -13.41 -6.24 -4.90
CA GLU A 98 -14.60 -5.41 -4.69
C GLU A 98 -15.62 -6.09 -3.79
N ASN A 99 -15.87 -7.40 -3.99
CA ASN A 99 -16.80 -8.16 -3.15
C ASN A 99 -16.31 -8.37 -1.72
N ILE A 100 -15.01 -8.61 -1.53
CA ILE A 100 -14.44 -8.85 -0.20
C ILE A 100 -14.42 -7.56 0.63
N PHE A 101 -14.03 -6.44 0.01
CA PHE A 101 -13.80 -5.18 0.72
C PHE A 101 -14.94 -4.17 0.54
N ASN A 102 -15.96 -4.49 -0.25
CA ASN A 102 -17.08 -3.62 -0.58
C ASN A 102 -16.64 -2.23 -1.10
N ILE A 103 -15.66 -2.24 -1.99
CA ILE A 103 -15.06 -1.05 -2.62
C ILE A 103 -15.30 -1.09 -4.13
N GLN A 104 -15.15 0.07 -4.79
CA GLN A 104 -15.17 0.17 -6.25
C GLN A 104 -13.75 0.40 -6.77
N ILE A 105 -13.32 -0.43 -7.72
CA ILE A 105 -11.99 -0.38 -8.32
C ILE A 105 -12.16 -0.08 -9.81
N VAL A 106 -11.39 0.88 -10.32
CA VAL A 106 -11.34 1.16 -11.75
C VAL A 106 -10.23 0.32 -12.37
N LEU A 107 -10.56 -0.39 -13.46
CA LEU A 107 -9.59 -1.10 -14.29
C LEU A 107 -8.89 -0.09 -15.21
N ASP A 108 -7.77 0.46 -14.74
CA ASP A 108 -6.90 1.32 -15.53
C ASP A 108 -5.45 0.81 -15.45
N PRO A 109 -4.92 0.17 -16.51
CA PRO A 109 -3.54 -0.28 -16.56
C PRO A 109 -2.52 0.84 -16.40
N SER A 110 -2.88 2.10 -16.66
CA SER A 110 -1.98 3.23 -16.44
C SER A 110 -1.67 3.46 -14.95
N ASP A 111 -2.47 2.90 -14.04
CA ASP A 111 -2.22 2.94 -12.61
C ASP A 111 -1.03 2.05 -12.19
N LEU A 112 -0.55 1.15 -13.07
CA LEU A 112 0.68 0.40 -12.84
C LEU A 112 1.90 1.31 -12.67
N MET A 113 1.84 2.57 -13.12
CA MET A 113 2.87 3.58 -12.81
C MET A 113 3.06 3.78 -11.31
N ALA A 114 2.03 3.55 -10.50
CA ALA A 114 2.10 3.66 -9.05
C ALA A 114 3.03 2.62 -8.40
N LEU A 115 3.35 1.51 -9.10
CA LEU A 115 4.33 0.51 -8.65
C LEU A 115 5.72 1.10 -8.40
N ILE A 116 6.04 2.26 -9.00
CA ILE A 116 7.31 2.95 -8.76
C ILE A 116 7.47 3.41 -7.29
N MET A 117 6.38 3.48 -6.53
CA MET A 117 6.44 3.81 -5.10
C MET A 117 6.94 2.66 -4.24
N LEU A 118 6.86 1.41 -4.70
CA LEU A 118 7.34 0.24 -3.97
C LEU A 118 8.86 0.28 -3.72
N PRO A 119 9.74 0.49 -4.72
CA PRO A 119 11.17 0.62 -4.46
C PRO A 119 11.49 1.84 -3.58
N LEU A 120 10.76 2.94 -3.71
CA LEU A 120 10.93 4.13 -2.84
C LEU A 120 10.58 3.82 -1.38
N ALA A 121 9.44 3.16 -1.14
CA ALA A 121 9.02 2.72 0.18
C ALA A 121 9.98 1.67 0.76
N PHE A 122 10.52 0.77 -0.07
CA PHE A 122 11.52 -0.21 0.38
C PHE A 122 12.83 0.45 0.79
N LEU A 123 13.28 1.46 0.04
CA LEU A 123 14.48 2.21 0.38
C LEU A 123 14.32 2.92 1.73
N LEU A 124 13.18 3.59 1.95
CA LEU A 124 12.84 4.21 3.24
C LEU A 124 12.82 3.17 4.36
N TYR A 125 12.19 2.02 4.15
CA TYR A 125 12.15 0.95 5.15
C TYR A 125 13.55 0.43 5.55
N THR A 126 14.51 0.47 4.63
CA THR A 126 15.90 0.04 4.89
C THR A 126 16.83 1.14 5.40
N SER A 127 16.38 2.40 5.43
CA SER A 127 17.15 3.57 5.86
C SER A 127 17.22 3.67 7.39
#